data_AF-A0A7S2LLR2-F1
#
_entry.id   AF-A0A7S2LLR2-F1
#
_cell.length_a   1.000
_cell.length_b   1.000
_cell.length_c   1.000
_cell.angle_alpha   90.00
_cell.angle_beta   90.00
_cell.angle_gamma   90.00
#
_symmetry.space_group_name_H-M   'P 1'
#
loop_
_entity.id
_entity.type
_entity.pdbx_description
1 polymer ?
#
loop_
_entity_poly.entity_id
_entity_poly.type
_entity_poly.pdbx_seq_one_letter_code
_entity_poly.pdbx_strand_id
1 'polypeptide(L)'
;SRKKAKGKARKAAKAKAEEEYAMFKPFSLTQFKKSSCTHGWNHDAYASSHDCYNFVEAVMEAFRRNTGKFDIFDAPKEATLHKYPEIWGDPTKFEWVASAFVSIGVEVLIRQDDKVGKLILSVYSIAYSEWIHQHVACALHKSVPTMYMARLNDLMHADQRRVISYLKKRIPCSCLNALYDRVKHLP
;
A
#
# COMPACT_ATOMS: atom_id res chain seq x y z
N SER A 1 -19.23 -1.79 -42.41
CA SER A 1 -18.61 -2.78 -41.50
C SER A 1 -17.61 -2.18 -40.47
N ARG A 2 -16.77 -1.17 -40.79
CA ARG A 2 -15.78 -0.58 -39.84
C ARG A 2 -16.32 0.15 -38.58
N LYS A 3 -17.45 0.87 -38.66
CA LYS A 3 -18.01 1.61 -37.49
C LYS A 3 -18.46 0.68 -36.35
N LYS A 4 -19.03 -0.50 -36.68
CA LYS A 4 -19.46 -1.50 -35.68
C LYS A 4 -18.27 -2.11 -34.94
N ALA A 5 -17.15 -2.36 -35.62
CA ALA A 5 -15.92 -2.88 -35.02
C ALA A 5 -15.26 -1.88 -34.04
N LYS A 6 -15.16 -0.59 -34.42
CA LYS A 6 -14.66 0.47 -33.51
C LYS A 6 -15.54 0.64 -32.26
N GLY A 7 -16.88 0.55 -32.41
CA GLY A 7 -17.80 0.60 -31.27
C GLY A 7 -17.65 -0.58 -30.31
N LYS A 8 -17.40 -1.79 -30.84
CA LYS A 8 -17.18 -3.01 -30.04
C LYS A 8 -15.84 -2.95 -29.30
N ALA A 9 -14.78 -2.47 -29.95
CA ALA A 9 -13.47 -2.26 -29.32
C ALA A 9 -13.53 -1.21 -28.19
N ARG A 10 -14.26 -0.10 -28.39
CA ARG A 10 -14.43 0.93 -27.35
C ARG A 10 -15.23 0.41 -26.15
N LYS A 11 -16.28 -0.40 -26.38
CA LYS A 11 -17.04 -1.05 -25.30
C LYS A 11 -16.20 -2.09 -24.55
N ALA A 12 -15.37 -2.87 -25.24
CA ALA A 12 -14.48 -3.83 -24.60
C ALA A 12 -13.37 -3.14 -23.77
N ALA A 13 -12.78 -2.06 -24.28
CA ALA A 13 -11.81 -1.26 -23.52
C ALA A 13 -12.45 -0.60 -22.28
N LYS A 14 -13.68 -0.09 -22.42
CA LYS A 14 -14.42 0.48 -21.29
C LYS A 14 -14.79 -0.59 -20.25
N ALA A 15 -15.26 -1.75 -20.68
CA ALA A 15 -15.58 -2.86 -19.79
C ALA A 15 -14.35 -3.41 -19.07
N LYS A 16 -13.19 -3.48 -19.76
CA LYS A 16 -11.93 -3.91 -19.15
C LYS A 16 -11.41 -2.88 -18.14
N ALA A 17 -11.52 -1.59 -18.45
CA ALA A 17 -11.22 -0.52 -17.50
C ALA A 17 -12.21 -0.49 -16.32
N GLU A 18 -13.50 -0.79 -16.55
CA GLU A 18 -14.51 -0.90 -15.51
C GLU A 18 -14.31 -2.17 -14.65
N GLU A 19 -13.82 -3.28 -15.20
CA GLU A 19 -13.42 -4.48 -14.44
C GLU A 19 -12.14 -4.26 -13.62
N GLU A 20 -11.13 -3.62 -14.20
CA GLU A 20 -9.92 -3.20 -13.48
C GLU A 20 -10.28 -2.21 -12.35
N TYR A 21 -11.21 -1.28 -12.60
CA TYR A 21 -11.73 -0.34 -11.60
C TYR A 21 -12.60 -1.04 -10.55
N ALA A 22 -13.44 -2.01 -10.94
CA ALA A 22 -14.30 -2.79 -10.04
C ALA A 22 -13.52 -3.81 -9.18
N MET A 23 -12.32 -4.21 -9.61
CA MET A 23 -11.40 -5.00 -8.77
C MET A 23 -10.98 -4.23 -7.51
N PHE A 24 -11.10 -2.89 -7.52
CA PHE A 24 -10.84 -2.01 -6.39
C PHE A 24 -12.13 -1.30 -5.95
N LYS A 25 -12.98 -2.00 -5.18
CA LYS A 25 -14.01 -1.34 -4.35
C LYS A 25 -13.38 -0.15 -3.59
N PRO A 26 -14.14 0.92 -3.28
CA PRO A 26 -13.61 2.02 -2.48
C PRO A 26 -12.93 1.45 -1.23
N PHE A 27 -11.64 1.76 -1.11
CA PHE A 27 -10.84 1.29 0.00
C PHE A 27 -11.39 1.96 1.27
N SER A 28 -11.75 1.16 2.26
CA SER A 28 -12.00 1.68 3.61
C SER A 28 -11.13 0.94 4.60
N LEU A 29 -10.53 1.67 5.54
CA LEU A 29 -9.77 1.08 6.64
C LEU A 29 -10.64 0.21 7.55
N THR A 30 -11.95 0.47 7.59
CA THR A 30 -12.89 -0.28 8.43
C THR A 30 -12.97 -1.77 8.07
N GLN A 31 -12.67 -2.15 6.82
CA GLN A 31 -12.64 -3.55 6.40
C GLN A 31 -11.43 -4.33 6.98
N PHE A 32 -10.43 -3.62 7.49
CA PHE A 32 -9.23 -4.19 8.11
C PHE A 32 -9.36 -4.26 9.64
N LYS A 33 -10.32 -3.57 10.26
CA LYS A 33 -10.59 -3.66 11.72
C LYS A 33 -11.17 -5.00 12.18
N LYS A 34 -11.59 -5.86 11.24
CA LYS A 34 -12.23 -7.16 11.55
C LYS A 34 -11.25 -8.34 11.60
N SER A 35 -9.96 -8.12 11.35
CA SER A 35 -8.96 -9.19 11.48
C SER A 35 -8.64 -9.46 12.95
N SER A 36 -8.36 -10.73 13.28
CA SER A 36 -7.90 -11.12 14.62
C SER A 36 -6.46 -10.70 14.93
N CYS A 37 -5.71 -10.28 13.91
CA CYS A 37 -4.36 -9.77 14.02
C CYS A 37 -4.27 -8.39 13.35
N THR A 38 -3.61 -7.43 13.99
CA THR A 38 -3.42 -6.07 13.46
C THR A 38 -2.12 -5.91 12.68
N HIS A 39 -1.31 -6.97 12.58
CA HIS A 39 -0.04 -7.00 11.85
C HIS A 39 0.94 -5.89 12.26
N GLY A 40 0.96 -5.54 13.56
CA GLY A 40 1.84 -4.51 14.11
C GLY A 40 1.26 -3.09 14.10
N TRP A 41 0.03 -2.91 13.63
CA TRP A 41 -0.67 -1.63 13.69
C TRP A 41 -1.48 -1.50 14.98
N ASN A 42 -1.38 -0.34 15.66
CA ASN A 42 -2.25 -0.02 16.80
C ASN A 42 -3.47 0.77 16.32
N HIS A 43 -4.57 0.07 16.06
CA HIS A 43 -5.80 0.66 15.50
C HIS A 43 -6.46 1.65 16.47
N ASP A 44 -6.23 1.49 17.77
CA ASP A 44 -6.91 2.25 18.83
C ASP A 44 -6.14 3.51 19.24
N ALA A 45 -4.94 3.72 18.71
CA ALA A 45 -4.15 4.93 18.98
C ALA A 45 -4.87 6.22 18.52
N TYR A 46 -5.71 6.12 17.48
CA TYR A 46 -6.52 7.23 16.98
C TYR A 46 -7.96 6.79 16.73
N ALA A 47 -8.92 7.69 16.96
CA ALA A 47 -10.31 7.48 16.58
C ALA A 47 -10.44 7.34 15.06
N SER A 48 -11.45 6.61 14.57
CA SER A 48 -11.68 6.44 13.12
C SER A 48 -11.99 7.74 12.38
N SER A 49 -12.38 8.79 13.09
CA SER A 49 -12.59 10.14 12.55
C SER A 49 -11.33 10.99 12.52
N HIS A 50 -10.22 10.49 13.08
CA HIS A 50 -8.96 11.23 13.12
C HIS A 50 -8.33 11.34 11.73
N ASP A 51 -7.65 12.45 11.45
CA ASP A 51 -7.11 12.73 10.13
C ASP A 51 -6.08 11.71 9.64
N CYS A 52 -5.41 10.98 10.54
CA CYS A 52 -4.55 9.85 10.15
C CYS A 52 -5.31 8.74 9.40
N TYR A 53 -6.58 8.48 9.73
CA TYR A 53 -7.40 7.55 8.96
C TYR A 53 -7.73 8.13 7.58
N ASN A 54 -8.15 9.40 7.53
CA ASN A 54 -8.46 10.12 6.29
C ASN A 54 -7.23 10.27 5.37
N PHE A 55 -6.04 10.36 5.95
CA PHE A 55 -4.76 10.40 5.26
C PHE A 55 -4.50 9.07 4.54
N VAL A 56 -4.60 7.95 5.26
CA VAL A 56 -4.37 6.62 4.69
C VAL A 56 -5.39 6.35 3.57
N GLU A 57 -6.66 6.69 3.77
CA GLU A 57 -7.68 6.54 2.71
C GLU A 57 -7.37 7.41 1.48
N ALA A 58 -6.89 8.64 1.65
CA ALA A 58 -6.50 9.51 0.55
C ALA A 58 -5.31 8.95 -0.26
N VAL A 59 -4.30 8.40 0.42
CA VAL A 59 -3.17 7.73 -0.24
C VAL A 59 -3.63 6.48 -1.00
N MET A 60 -4.47 5.65 -0.39
CA MET A 60 -4.98 4.43 -1.02
C MET A 60 -5.84 4.75 -2.25
N GLU A 61 -6.61 5.84 -2.19
CA GLU A 61 -7.33 6.37 -3.35
C GLU A 61 -6.36 6.88 -4.44
N ALA A 62 -5.25 7.50 -4.07
CA ALA A 62 -4.22 7.91 -5.02
C ALA A 62 -3.57 6.69 -5.71
N PHE A 63 -3.23 5.63 -4.96
CA PHE A 63 -2.75 4.37 -5.55
C PHE A 63 -3.74 3.79 -6.57
N ARG A 64 -5.02 3.78 -6.22
CA ARG A 64 -6.09 3.27 -7.06
C ARG A 64 -6.28 4.07 -8.35
N ARG A 65 -6.11 5.39 -8.29
CA ARG A 65 -6.22 6.26 -9.47
C ARG A 65 -4.98 6.21 -10.36
N ASN A 66 -3.85 5.76 -9.83
CA ASN A 66 -2.58 5.75 -10.55
C ASN A 66 -2.31 4.44 -11.31
N THR A 67 -3.36 3.78 -11.83
CA THR A 67 -3.24 2.57 -12.64
C THR A 67 -2.54 2.88 -13.97
N GLY A 68 -1.22 2.73 -14.01
CA GLY A 68 -0.41 2.86 -15.22
C GLY A 68 0.86 3.71 -15.10
N LYS A 69 1.09 4.40 -13.97
CA LYS A 69 2.36 5.10 -13.70
C LYS A 69 2.99 4.54 -12.43
N PHE A 70 4.31 4.33 -12.45
CA PHE A 70 5.11 3.86 -11.29
C PHE A 70 5.26 4.92 -10.18
N ASP A 71 4.41 5.95 -10.18
CA ASP A 71 4.50 7.06 -9.25
C ASP A 71 3.67 6.77 -7.98
N ILE A 72 4.20 5.89 -7.15
CA ILE A 72 3.58 5.51 -5.88
C ILE A 72 4.02 6.41 -4.71
N PHE A 73 4.76 7.50 -4.99
CA PHE A 73 5.30 8.37 -3.94
C PHE A 73 4.83 9.82 -4.12
N ASP A 74 4.95 10.39 -5.33
CA ASP A 74 4.59 11.78 -5.57
C ASP A 74 3.07 11.94 -5.64
N ALA A 75 2.34 11.06 -6.34
CA ALA A 75 0.88 11.16 -6.39
C ALA A 75 0.21 11.08 -4.99
N PRO A 76 0.54 10.14 -4.09
CA PRO A 76 0.07 10.18 -2.71
C PRO A 76 0.50 11.43 -1.93
N LYS A 77 1.73 11.90 -2.17
CA LYS A 77 2.24 13.10 -1.52
C LYS A 77 1.43 14.32 -1.94
N GLU A 78 1.22 14.55 -3.22
CA GLU A 78 0.38 15.63 -3.74
C GLU A 78 -1.05 15.56 -3.19
N ALA A 79 -1.62 14.35 -3.10
CA ALA A 79 -2.97 14.14 -2.58
C ALA A 79 -3.12 14.48 -1.08
N THR A 80 -2.02 14.53 -0.32
CA THR A 80 -2.07 14.66 1.14
C THR A 80 -1.32 15.86 1.71
N LEU A 81 -0.30 16.39 1.02
CA LEU A 81 0.63 17.41 1.53
C LEU A 81 -0.09 18.67 2.03
N HIS A 82 -1.00 19.20 1.22
CA HIS A 82 -1.74 20.42 1.57
C HIS A 82 -2.97 20.15 2.43
N LYS A 83 -3.50 18.93 2.37
CA LYS A 83 -4.73 18.55 3.07
C LYS A 83 -4.49 18.18 4.53
N TYR A 84 -3.33 17.61 4.83
CA TYR A 84 -2.97 17.10 6.16
C TYR A 84 -1.55 17.56 6.58
N PRO A 85 -1.24 18.87 6.56
CA PRO A 85 0.10 19.37 6.87
C PRO A 85 0.58 18.99 8.29
N GLU A 86 -0.34 18.85 9.25
CA GLU A 86 -0.08 18.45 10.62
C GLU A 86 0.37 17.00 10.78
N ILE A 87 0.11 16.14 9.78
CA ILE A 87 0.60 14.77 9.74
C ILE A 87 2.01 14.74 9.14
N TRP A 88 2.25 15.52 8.09
CA TRP A 88 3.57 15.62 7.44
C TRP A 88 4.66 16.19 8.36
N GLY A 89 4.29 17.05 9.30
CA GLY A 89 5.21 17.64 10.28
C GLY A 89 5.38 16.82 11.58
N ASP A 90 4.71 15.69 11.72
CA ASP A 90 4.67 14.93 12.98
C ASP A 90 5.20 13.49 12.77
N PRO A 91 6.44 13.21 13.22
CA PRO A 91 7.04 11.87 13.10
C PRO A 91 6.18 10.76 13.70
N THR A 92 5.50 11.02 14.83
CA THR A 92 4.70 10.01 15.53
C THR A 92 3.45 9.66 14.72
N LYS A 93 2.77 10.67 14.15
CA LYS A 93 1.63 10.42 13.24
C LYS A 93 2.08 9.71 11.97
N PHE A 94 3.24 10.07 11.42
CA PHE A 94 3.76 9.45 10.21
C PHE A 94 4.19 8.00 10.41
N GLU A 95 4.83 7.68 11.54
CA GLU A 95 5.13 6.30 11.93
C GLU A 95 3.86 5.46 12.12
N TRP A 96 2.82 6.04 12.73
CA TRP A 96 1.53 5.36 12.82
C TRP A 96 0.94 5.07 11.43
N VAL A 97 0.97 6.04 10.52
CA VAL A 97 0.53 5.86 9.12
C VAL A 97 1.35 4.77 8.43
N ALA A 98 2.68 4.74 8.61
CA ALA A 98 3.55 3.71 8.07
C ALA A 98 3.14 2.31 8.56
N SER A 99 2.84 2.16 9.86
CA SER A 99 2.37 0.89 10.43
C SER A 99 1.02 0.45 9.85
N ALA A 100 0.12 1.39 9.55
CA ALA A 100 -1.15 1.09 8.88
C ALA A 100 -0.91 0.49 7.48
N PHE A 101 0.04 1.05 6.71
CA PHE A 101 0.40 0.51 5.39
C PHE A 101 1.05 -0.87 5.44
N VAL A 102 1.89 -1.14 6.45
CA VAL A 102 2.38 -2.50 6.68
C VAL A 102 1.21 -3.45 6.91
N SER A 103 0.28 -3.08 7.79
CA SER A 103 -0.88 -3.91 8.13
C SER A 103 -1.78 -4.17 6.92
N ILE A 104 -2.05 -3.14 6.11
CA ILE A 104 -2.77 -3.27 4.83
C ILE A 104 -2.05 -4.25 3.90
N GLY A 105 -0.74 -4.10 3.72
CA GLY A 105 0.05 -4.97 2.86
C GLY A 105 -0.02 -6.44 3.29
N VAL A 106 0.15 -6.71 4.59
CA VAL A 106 0.05 -8.05 5.15
C VAL A 106 -1.34 -8.64 4.98
N GLU A 107 -2.40 -7.89 5.29
CA GLU A 107 -3.77 -8.39 5.15
C GLU A 107 -4.11 -8.68 3.68
N VAL A 108 -3.62 -7.84 2.77
CA VAL A 108 -3.75 -8.07 1.32
C VAL A 108 -3.06 -9.38 0.92
N LEU A 109 -1.88 -9.71 1.46
CA LEU A 109 -1.21 -11.00 1.22
C LEU A 109 -1.96 -12.20 1.83
N ILE A 110 -2.56 -12.04 3.01
CA ILE A 110 -3.28 -13.13 3.69
C ILE A 110 -4.58 -13.48 2.98
N ARG A 111 -5.36 -12.48 2.57
CA ARG A 111 -6.71 -12.66 2.00
C ARG A 111 -6.72 -13.22 0.57
N GLN A 112 -5.57 -13.62 0.02
CA GLN A 112 -5.45 -14.00 -1.38
C GLN A 112 -5.20 -15.49 -1.59
N ASP A 113 -6.11 -16.09 -2.35
CA ASP A 113 -5.81 -17.15 -3.31
C ASP A 113 -5.35 -16.47 -4.63
N ASP A 114 -4.03 -16.47 -4.90
CA ASP A 114 -3.34 -16.39 -6.22
C ASP A 114 -3.73 -15.37 -7.32
N LYS A 115 -4.43 -14.26 -7.03
CA LYS A 115 -4.73 -13.24 -8.08
C LYS A 115 -3.63 -12.17 -8.22
N VAL A 116 -2.88 -12.23 -9.33
CA VAL A 116 -1.74 -11.35 -9.73
C VAL A 116 -1.92 -9.84 -9.46
N GLY A 117 -3.09 -9.26 -9.74
CA GLY A 117 -3.32 -7.80 -9.58
C GLY A 117 -3.27 -7.29 -8.13
N LYS A 118 -3.15 -8.20 -7.18
CA LYS A 118 -3.45 -7.98 -5.78
C LYS A 118 -2.17 -8.15 -4.92
N LEU A 119 -1.10 -8.75 -5.46
CA LEU A 119 0.28 -8.63 -4.94
C LEU A 119 0.80 -7.19 -5.11
N ILE A 120 0.47 -6.53 -6.22
CA ILE A 120 0.88 -5.14 -6.50
C ILE A 120 0.47 -4.20 -5.37
N LEU A 121 -0.77 -4.31 -4.88
CA LEU A 121 -1.24 -3.46 -3.79
C LEU A 121 -0.47 -3.68 -2.49
N SER A 122 -0.13 -4.94 -2.18
CA SER A 122 0.71 -5.25 -1.02
C SER A 122 2.09 -4.61 -1.17
N VAL A 123 2.71 -4.78 -2.33
CA VAL A 123 4.03 -4.23 -2.62
C VAL A 123 4.01 -2.70 -2.49
N TYR A 124 3.00 -2.03 -3.04
CA TYR A 124 2.86 -0.57 -2.98
C TYR A 124 2.69 -0.09 -1.54
N SER A 125 1.85 -0.78 -0.75
CA SER A 125 1.65 -0.44 0.67
C SER A 125 2.96 -0.57 1.45
N ILE A 126 3.72 -1.65 1.24
CA ILE A 126 4.97 -1.90 1.96
C ILE A 126 6.08 -0.94 1.51
N ALA A 127 6.19 -0.67 0.21
CA ALA A 127 7.13 0.31 -0.33
C ALA A 127 6.83 1.72 0.18
N TYR A 128 5.56 2.09 0.29
CA TYR A 128 5.15 3.39 0.83
C TYR A 128 5.43 3.50 2.34
N SER A 129 5.24 2.43 3.11
CA SER A 129 5.68 2.38 4.51
C SER A 129 7.19 2.61 4.64
N GLU A 130 8.02 1.93 3.83
CA GLU A 130 9.47 2.14 3.83
C GLU A 130 9.84 3.57 3.40
N TRP A 131 9.12 4.12 2.42
CA TRP A 131 9.29 5.50 1.99
C TRP A 131 8.99 6.48 3.12
N ILE A 132 7.91 6.26 3.89
CA ILE A 132 7.59 7.07 5.07
C ILE A 132 8.71 7.02 6.09
N HIS A 133 9.21 5.82 6.46
CA HIS A 133 10.29 5.70 7.43
C HIS A 133 11.56 6.46 6.98
N GLN A 134 11.90 6.36 5.71
CA GLN A 134 13.02 7.10 5.14
C GLN A 134 12.74 8.61 5.08
N HIS A 135 11.51 9.03 4.79
CA HIS A 135 11.13 10.44 4.82
C HIS A 135 11.26 11.03 6.23
N VAL A 136 10.77 10.33 7.27
CA VAL A 136 10.94 10.74 8.67
C VAL A 136 12.43 10.91 9.00
N ALA A 137 13.25 9.92 8.65
CA ALA A 137 14.69 9.94 8.94
C ALA A 137 15.42 11.08 8.19
N CYS A 138 15.11 11.32 6.92
CA CYS A 138 15.76 12.36 6.10
C CYS A 138 15.24 13.77 6.39
N ALA A 139 13.93 13.97 6.34
CA ALA A 139 13.32 15.30 6.32
C ALA A 139 12.99 15.82 7.71
N LEU A 140 12.51 14.97 8.62
CA LEU A 140 12.05 15.38 9.94
C LEU A 140 13.17 15.27 10.99
N HIS A 141 13.81 14.12 11.10
CA HIS A 141 14.89 13.88 12.06
C HIS A 141 16.26 14.34 11.55
N LYS A 142 16.43 14.46 10.23
CA LYS A 142 17.72 14.79 9.59
C LYS A 142 18.87 13.87 10.03
N SER A 143 18.56 12.62 10.36
CA SER A 143 19.53 11.62 10.83
C SER A 143 20.32 10.98 9.70
N VAL A 144 19.83 11.10 8.46
CA VAL A 144 20.47 10.62 7.23
C VAL A 144 20.31 11.67 6.12
N PRO A 145 21.28 11.81 5.20
CA PRO A 145 21.28 12.90 4.23
C PRO A 145 20.30 12.69 3.06
N THR A 146 20.04 11.43 2.67
CA THR A 146 19.22 11.10 1.50
C THR A 146 18.47 9.78 1.69
N MET A 147 17.37 9.64 0.94
CA MET A 147 16.57 8.41 0.92
C MET A 147 17.29 7.31 0.12
N TYR A 148 17.19 6.06 0.58
CA TYR A 148 17.77 4.90 -0.08
C TYR A 148 16.83 4.34 -1.17
N MET A 149 16.79 5.02 -2.31
CA MET A 149 15.87 4.71 -3.42
C MET A 149 16.04 3.30 -3.98
N ALA A 150 17.24 2.72 -3.95
CA ALA A 150 17.46 1.35 -4.44
C ALA A 150 16.64 0.33 -3.65
N ARG A 151 16.49 0.51 -2.32
CA ARG A 151 15.66 -0.38 -1.50
C ARG A 151 14.18 -0.29 -1.86
N LEU A 152 13.69 0.92 -2.13
CA LEU A 152 12.30 1.11 -2.58
C LEU A 152 12.08 0.42 -3.92
N ASN A 153 13.03 0.54 -4.84
CA ASN A 153 12.98 -0.16 -6.13
C ASN A 153 13.01 -1.68 -5.98
N ASP A 154 13.87 -2.21 -5.09
CA ASP A 154 13.94 -3.65 -4.80
C ASP A 154 12.62 -4.19 -4.25
N LEU A 155 11.97 -3.45 -3.35
CA LEU A 155 10.65 -3.81 -2.82
C LEU A 155 9.58 -3.82 -3.92
N MET A 156 9.61 -2.84 -4.80
CA MET A 156 8.63 -2.68 -5.89
C MET A 156 8.68 -3.81 -6.93
N HIS A 157 9.83 -4.48 -7.05
CA HIS A 157 10.05 -5.60 -7.96
C HIS A 157 10.16 -6.95 -7.24
N ALA A 158 9.91 -6.97 -5.93
CA ALA A 158 10.03 -8.17 -5.13
C ALA A 158 8.89 -9.15 -5.44
N ASP A 159 9.26 -10.42 -5.63
CA ASP A 159 8.30 -11.52 -5.57
C ASP A 159 7.68 -11.63 -4.16
N GLN A 160 6.58 -12.38 -4.07
CA GLN A 160 5.84 -12.55 -2.82
C GLN A 160 6.72 -13.09 -1.67
N ARG A 161 7.65 -14.01 -1.96
CA ARG A 161 8.55 -14.60 -0.96
C ARG A 161 9.52 -13.57 -0.40
N ARG A 162 10.10 -12.71 -1.24
CA ARG A 162 10.97 -11.59 -0.84
C ARG A 162 10.21 -10.57 0.00
N VAL A 163 9.00 -10.21 -0.40
CA VAL A 163 8.13 -9.29 0.37
C VAL A 163 7.83 -9.84 1.76
N ILE A 164 7.45 -11.11 1.88
CA ILE A 164 7.17 -11.74 3.17
C ILE A 164 8.44 -11.83 4.03
N SER A 165 9.57 -12.21 3.43
CA SER A 165 10.88 -12.26 4.12
C SER A 165 11.29 -10.89 4.67
N TYR A 166 11.06 -9.84 3.89
CA TYR A 166 11.31 -8.46 4.28
C TYR A 166 10.48 -8.06 5.52
N LEU A 167 9.18 -8.39 5.51
CA LEU A 167 8.24 -8.07 6.58
C LEU A 167 8.54 -8.84 7.87
N LYS A 168 8.87 -10.13 7.77
CA LYS A 168 9.18 -10.98 8.95
C LYS A 168 10.31 -10.44 9.80
N LYS A 169 11.26 -9.74 9.18
CA LYS A 169 12.40 -9.13 9.89
C LYS A 169 12.02 -7.85 10.63
N ARG A 170 10.84 -7.28 10.38
CA ARG A 170 10.43 -5.96 10.86
C ARG A 170 9.25 -5.99 11.82
N ILE A 171 8.33 -6.95 11.63
CA ILE A 171 7.15 -7.06 12.48
C ILE A 171 7.04 -8.47 13.09
N PRO A 172 6.89 -8.57 14.43
CA PRO A 172 6.67 -9.84 15.10
C PRO A 172 5.22 -10.31 14.89
N CYS A 173 4.91 -10.83 13.70
CA CYS A 173 3.57 -11.30 13.33
C CYS A 173 3.57 -12.79 12.96
N SER A 174 2.79 -13.60 13.68
CA SER A 174 2.66 -15.04 13.41
C SER A 174 2.01 -15.33 12.07
N CYS A 175 1.12 -14.45 11.57
CA CYS A 175 0.52 -14.60 10.24
C CYS A 175 1.57 -14.60 9.12
N LEU A 176 2.68 -13.88 9.30
CA LEU A 176 3.79 -13.89 8.35
C LEU A 176 4.58 -15.19 8.37
N ASN A 177 4.67 -15.88 9.50
CA ASN A 177 5.29 -17.20 9.56
C ASN A 177 4.47 -18.19 8.72
N ALA A 178 3.15 -18.21 8.93
CA ALA A 178 2.24 -19.06 8.16
C ALA A 178 2.23 -18.70 6.66
N LEU A 179 2.31 -17.42 6.30
CA LEU A 179 2.48 -16.99 4.91
C LEU A 179 3.80 -17.47 4.31
N TYR A 180 4.91 -17.31 5.05
CA TYR A 180 6.22 -17.73 4.58
C TYR A 180 6.28 -19.24 4.34
N ASP A 181 5.72 -20.03 5.25
CA ASP A 181 5.68 -21.50 5.08
C ASP A 181 4.92 -21.94 3.83
N ARG A 182 3.91 -21.16 3.42
CA ARG A 182 3.16 -21.39 2.16
C ARG A 182 3.95 -21.03 0.91
N VAL A 183 4.87 -20.07 0.96
CA VAL A 183 5.56 -19.56 -0.25
C VAL A 183 7.05 -19.88 -0.31
N LYS A 184 7.63 -20.46 0.75
CA LYS A 184 9.09 -20.72 0.84
C LYS A 184 9.63 -21.65 -0.25
N HIS A 185 8.76 -22.42 -0.89
CA HIS A 185 9.09 -23.34 -1.98
C HIS A 185 9.00 -22.70 -3.37
N LEU A 186 8.44 -21.48 -3.49
CA LEU A 186 8.44 -20.75 -4.75
C LEU A 186 9.88 -20.35 -5.11
N PRO A 187 10.25 -20.44 -6.41
CA PRO A 187 11.58 -20.11 -6.89
C PRO A 187 12.04 -18.70 -6.48
#